data_AF-A0A536V7D9-F1
#
_entry.id   AF-A0A536V7D9-F1
#
_cell.length_a   1.000
_cell.length_b   1.000
_cell.length_c   1.000
_cell.angle_alpha   90.00
_cell.angle_beta   90.00
_cell.angle_gamma   90.00
#
_symmetry.space_group_name_H-M   'P 1'
#
loop_
_entity.id
_entity.type
_entity.pdbx_description
1 polymer ?
#
loop_
_entity_poly.entity_id
_entity_poly.type
_entity_poly.pdbx_seq_one_letter_code
_entity_poly.pdbx_strand_id
1 'polypeptide(L)' 'VTLKAVRFNCYQNPILKREVCGGDFEATVKRSLWGINWGLEFGFPDDVRLLIQVEGIRQ' A
#
# COMPACT_ATOMS: atom_id res chain seq x y z
N VAL A 1 8.13 0.46 8.29
CA VAL A 1 7.88 0.23 6.85
C VAL A 1 7.46 1.54 6.24
N THR A 2 8.01 1.90 5.08
CA THR A 2 7.65 3.12 4.35
C THR A 2 7.09 2.71 2.99
N LEU A 3 5.95 3.26 2.61
CA LEU A 3 5.35 3.04 1.29
C LEU A 3 5.84 4.10 0.30
N LYS A 4 6.21 3.69 -0.91
CA LYS A 4 6.50 4.59 -2.02
C LYS A 4 5.20 4.93 -2.73
N ALA A 5 4.91 6.22 -2.90
CA ALA A 5 3.83 6.65 -3.78
C ALA A 5 4.22 6.40 -5.25
N VAL A 6 3.41 5.62 -5.95
CA VAL A 6 3.55 5.38 -7.40
C VAL A 6 2.71 6.39 -8.17
N ARG A 7 1.50 6.65 -7.68
CA ARG A 7 0.58 7.67 -8.20
C ARG A 7 -0.08 8.34 -7.00
N PHE A 8 -0.21 9.65 -7.05
CA PHE A 8 -0.93 10.41 -6.04
C PHE A 8 -1.54 11.63 -6.68
N ASN A 9 -2.81 11.90 -6.38
CA ASN A 9 -3.50 13.09 -6.84
C ASN A 9 -4.65 13.48 -5.90
N CYS A 10 -5.04 14.75 -5.95
CA CYS A 10 -6.24 15.26 -5.31
C CYS A 10 -7.19 15.82 -6.37
N TYR A 11 -8.50 15.62 -6.19
CA TYR A 11 -9.53 16.10 -7.10
C TYR A 11 -10.83 16.45 -6.37
N GLN A 12 -11.66 17.30 -6.98
CA GLN A 12 -13.00 17.58 -6.48
C GLN A 12 -13.94 16.44 -6.91
N ASN A 13 -14.45 15.68 -5.95
CA ASN A 13 -15.34 14.56 -6.25
C ASN A 13 -16.75 15.09 -6.60
N PRO A 14 -17.29 14.75 -7.78
CA PRO A 14 -18.55 15.33 -8.27
C PRO A 14 -19.79 14.87 -7.48
N ILE A 15 -19.71 13.75 -6.76
CA ILE A 15 -20.81 13.21 -5.95
C ILE A 15 -20.74 13.76 -4.53
N LEU A 16 -19.57 13.66 -3.90
CA LEU A 16 -19.36 14.08 -2.50
C LEU A 16 -19.26 15.59 -2.33
N LYS A 17 -19.03 16.35 -3.43
CA LYS A 17 -18.81 17.81 -3.43
C LYS A 17 -17.69 18.24 -2.48
N ARG A 18 -16.67 17.39 -2.34
CA ARG A 18 -15.51 17.57 -1.46
C ARG A 18 -14.25 17.16 -2.17
N GLU A 19 -13.13 17.70 -1.70
CA GLU A 19 -11.80 17.28 -2.11
C GLU A 19 -11.54 15.84 -1.64
N VAL A 20 -11.12 15.00 -2.58
CA VAL A 20 -10.66 13.64 -2.33
C VAL A 20 -9.22 13.53 -2.80
N CYS A 21 -8.34 13.09 -1.92
CA CYS A 21 -6.94 12.81 -2.22
C CYS A 21 -6.71 11.31 -2.13
N GLY A 22 -6.00 10.75 -3.10
CA GLY A 22 -5.75 9.32 -3.14
C GLY A 22 -4.61 8.94 -4.06
N GLY A 23 -4.24 7.68 -4.02
CA GLY A 23 -3.10 7.19 -4.77
C GLY A 23 -2.84 5.70 -4.64
N ASP A 24 -1.93 5.25 -5.49
CA ASP A 24 -1.35 3.91 -5.47
C ASP A 24 0.01 3.98 -4.77
N PHE A 25 0.22 3.09 -3.82
CA PHE A 25 1.44 3.00 -3.03
C PHE A 25 1.97 1.57 -3.03
N GLU A 26 3.30 1.42 -3.03
CA GLU A 26 3.93 0.11 -2.99
C GLU A 26 5.10 0.04 -1.99
N ALA A 27 5.36 -1.15 -1.48
CA ALA A 27 6.58 -1.48 -0.75
C ALA A 27 6.85 -2.98 -0.87
N THR A 28 8.11 -3.37 -0.83
CA THR A 28 8.49 -4.78 -0.63
C THR A 28 8.98 -4.94 0.79
N VAL A 29 8.44 -5.94 1.49
CA VAL A 29 8.76 -6.22 2.89
C VAL A 29 9.14 -7.69 3.05
N LYS A 30 9.97 -8.00 4.06
CA LYS A 30 10.31 -9.37 4.44
C LYS A 30 9.30 -9.92 5.43
N ARG A 31 8.46 -10.88 5.03
CA ARG A 31 7.39 -11.43 5.90
C ARG A 31 7.92 -12.06 7.20
N SER A 32 9.18 -12.50 7.21
CA SER A 32 9.88 -12.99 8.40
C SER A 32 9.98 -11.98 9.54
N LEU A 33 10.07 -10.67 9.23
CA LEU A 33 10.11 -9.60 10.25
C LEU A 33 8.80 -9.50 11.06
N TRP A 34 7.72 -10.09 10.57
CA TRP A 34 6.43 -10.20 11.26
C TRP A 34 6.14 -11.61 11.78
N GLY A 35 7.16 -12.47 11.86
CA GLY A 35 7.04 -13.84 12.37
C GLY A 35 6.41 -14.83 11.38
N ILE A 36 6.17 -14.42 10.13
CA ILE A 36 5.61 -15.28 9.09
C ILE A 36 6.75 -16.09 8.47
N ASN A 37 7.20 -17.14 9.15
CA ASN A 37 8.42 -17.89 8.77
C ASN A 37 8.16 -19.20 7.99
N TRP A 38 6.91 -19.65 7.91
CA TRP A 38 6.58 -20.92 7.25
C TRP A 38 7.02 -20.92 5.78
N GLY A 39 7.60 -22.01 5.29
CA GLY A 39 8.05 -22.11 3.89
C GLY A 39 9.47 -21.59 3.61
N LEU A 40 10.09 -20.80 4.50
CA LEU A 40 11.41 -20.19 4.23
C LEU A 40 12.51 -21.24 4.05
N GLU A 41 12.56 -22.26 4.93
CA GLU A 41 13.51 -23.37 4.82
C GLU A 41 13.25 -24.27 3.60
N PHE A 42 12.03 -24.20 3.05
CA PHE A 42 11.63 -24.88 1.83
C PHE A 42 11.86 -24.03 0.57
N GLY A 43 12.53 -22.87 0.70
CA GLY A 43 12.88 -21.99 -0.42
C GLY A 43 11.81 -20.99 -0.83
N PHE A 44 10.74 -20.81 -0.05
CA PHE A 44 9.70 -19.84 -0.39
C PHE A 44 10.25 -18.42 -0.21
N PRO A 45 9.94 -17.48 -1.12
CA PRO A 45 10.41 -16.11 -1.00
C PRO A 45 9.98 -15.46 0.34
N ASP A 46 10.91 -14.72 0.93
CA ASP A 46 10.64 -13.88 2.10
C ASP A 46 10.04 -12.53 1.70
N ASP A 47 10.38 -12.06 0.49
CA ASP A 47 9.92 -10.79 -0.04
C ASP A 47 8.44 -10.86 -0.44
N VAL A 48 7.66 -9.96 0.13
CA VAL A 48 6.25 -9.75 -0.17
C VAL A 48 6.05 -8.32 -0.67
N ARG A 49 5.51 -8.19 -1.88
CA ARG A 49 5.15 -6.89 -2.46
C ARG A 49 3.76 -6.48 -2.00
N LEU A 50 3.68 -5.34 -1.32
CA LEU A 50 2.46 -4.67 -0.93
C LEU A 50 2.02 -3.71 -2.05
N LEU A 51 0.77 -3.84 -2.47
CA LEU A 51 0.10 -2.93 -3.40
C LEU A 51 -1.10 -2.34 -2.66
N ILE A 52 -1.07 -1.04 -2.41
CA ILE A 52 -2.04 -0.38 -1.54
C ILE A 52 -2.65 0.81 -2.29
N GLN A 53 -3.98 0.79 -2.42
CA GLN A 53 -4.75 1.91 -2.96
C GLN A 53 -5.45 2.61 -1.79
N VAL A 54 -5.31 3.93 -1.71
CA VAL A 54 -5.94 4.76 -0.67
C VAL A 54 -6.70 5.90 -1.30
N GLU A 55 -7.91 6.16 -0.79
CA GLU A 55 -8.65 7.41 -1.03
C GLU A 55 -9.11 8.00 0.31
N GLY A 56 -8.88 9.29 0.51
CA GLY A 56 -9.28 10.04 1.68
C GLY A 56 -10.13 11.25 1.31
N ILE A 57 -11.29 11.38 1.93
CA ILE A 57 -12.20 12.52 1.77
C ILE A 57 -11.81 13.58 2.80
N ARG A 58 -11.60 14.84 2.36
CA ARG A 58 -11.34 15.97 3.26
C ARG A 58 -12.43 16.06 4.34
N GLN A 59 -12.07 16.22 5.61
CA GLN A 59 -13.00 16.26 6.76
C GLN A 59 -13.87 17.51 6.85
#